data_AF-A0A948ISJ9-F1
#
_entry.id   AF-A0A948ISJ9-F1
#
_cell.length_a   1.000
_cell.length_b   1.000
_cell.length_c   1.000
_cell.angle_alpha   90.00
_cell.angle_beta   90.00
_cell.angle_gamma   90.00
#
_symmetry.space_group_name_H-M   'P 1'
#
loop_
_entity.id
_entity.type
_entity.pdbx_description
1 polymer ?
#
loop_
_entity_poly.entity_id
_entity_poly.type
_entity_poly.pdbx_seq_one_letter_code
_entity_poly.pdbx_strand_id
1 'polypeptide(L)'
;MTRRFRALILGLALATLAGAASARDYIVVGSTDPAIARGQAYDGGAKVSLAPGRTLTLMHASGDLVRLKGVAGGVLLPRRQTNQAEAERLAVLKMIVSTDQGAPGAARPMRTRAGVCPTPEAITTLDAVVQVHQGGCATEAAEALDAWIAKHPPTDL
;
A
#
# COMPACT_ATOMS: atom_id res chain seq x y z
N MET A 1 41.23 36.41 0.84
CA MET A 1 39.75 36.44 0.96
C MET A 1 39.03 35.56 -0.09
N THR A 2 39.68 34.57 -0.71
CA THR A 2 39.13 33.78 -1.83
C THR A 2 38.73 32.33 -1.48
N ARG A 3 38.93 31.89 -0.21
CA ARG A 3 38.64 30.50 0.20
C ARG A 3 37.20 30.23 0.62
N ARG A 4 36.40 31.27 0.96
CA ARG A 4 35.02 31.08 1.48
C ARG A 4 33.99 30.79 0.38
N PHE A 5 34.24 31.18 -0.87
CA PHE A 5 33.30 30.97 -1.98
C PHE A 5 33.25 29.53 -2.52
N ARG A 6 34.33 28.74 -2.34
CA ARG A 6 34.32 27.32 -2.77
C ARG A 6 33.45 26.43 -1.88
N ALA A 7 33.19 26.81 -0.64
CA ALA A 7 32.35 26.04 0.27
C ALA A 7 30.85 26.18 -0.04
N LEU A 8 30.43 27.28 -0.66
CA LEU A 8 29.02 27.52 -1.00
C LEU A 8 28.56 26.74 -2.23
N ILE A 9 29.46 26.45 -3.17
CA ILE A 9 29.10 25.73 -4.41
C ILE A 9 28.93 24.23 -4.16
N LEU A 10 29.60 23.65 -3.16
CA LEU A 10 29.46 22.23 -2.83
C LEU A 10 28.18 21.90 -2.04
N GLY A 11 27.51 22.90 -1.45
CA GLY A 11 26.27 22.71 -0.69
C GLY A 11 25.01 22.60 -1.56
N LEU A 12 25.06 23.08 -2.81
CA LEU A 12 23.89 23.12 -3.69
C LEU A 12 23.69 21.84 -4.52
N ALA A 13 24.68 20.95 -4.58
CA ALA A 13 24.62 19.73 -5.39
C ALA A 13 23.93 18.54 -4.70
N LEU A 14 23.65 18.62 -3.39
CA LEU A 14 23.04 17.52 -2.62
C LEU A 14 21.51 17.65 -2.44
N ALA A 15 20.89 18.75 -2.87
CA ALA A 15 19.44 18.95 -2.72
C ALA A 15 18.61 18.31 -3.85
N THR A 16 19.22 17.87 -4.95
CA THR A 16 18.50 17.27 -6.09
C THR A 16 18.35 15.74 -6.01
N LEU A 17 18.80 15.13 -4.90
CA LEU A 17 18.49 13.73 -4.54
C LEU A 17 17.31 13.64 -3.55
N ALA A 18 16.50 14.69 -3.43
CA ALA A 18 15.09 14.50 -3.08
C ALA A 18 14.43 13.81 -4.28
N GLY A 19 14.68 12.50 -4.39
CA GLY A 19 14.03 11.64 -5.36
C GLY A 19 12.55 11.95 -5.30
N ALA A 20 11.95 12.17 -6.47
CA ALA A 20 10.51 12.12 -6.57
C ALA A 20 10.10 10.82 -5.89
N ALA A 21 9.59 10.92 -4.67
CA ALA A 21 8.87 9.83 -4.05
C ALA A 21 7.71 9.65 -5.02
N SER A 22 7.86 8.69 -5.94
CA SER A 22 6.74 8.20 -6.72
C SER A 22 5.80 7.63 -5.67
N ALA A 23 4.91 8.49 -5.19
CA ALA A 23 3.75 8.08 -4.43
C ALA A 23 3.08 7.07 -5.35
N ARG A 24 3.22 5.80 -4.98
CA ARG A 24 2.38 4.78 -5.56
C ARG A 24 0.98 5.19 -5.12
N ASP A 25 0.01 5.13 -6.02
CA ASP A 25 -1.33 5.61 -5.71
C ASP A 25 -2.24 4.43 -5.32
N TYR A 26 -1.89 3.22 -5.77
CA TYR A 26 -2.69 2.01 -5.55
C TYR A 26 -1.84 0.83 -5.07
N ILE A 27 -2.44 -0.02 -4.23
CA ILE A 27 -1.91 -1.35 -3.89
C ILE A 27 -2.89 -2.45 -4.26
N VAL A 28 -2.38 -3.59 -4.73
CA VAL A 28 -3.19 -4.77 -5.03
C VAL A 28 -3.61 -5.43 -3.74
N VAL A 29 -4.91 -5.45 -3.47
CA VAL A 29 -5.50 -6.15 -2.32
C VAL A 29 -6.18 -7.46 -2.72
N GLY A 30 -6.36 -7.71 -4.01
CA GLY A 30 -6.84 -8.98 -4.53
C GLY A 30 -6.58 -9.09 -6.02
N SER A 31 -6.19 -10.26 -6.48
CA SER A 31 -5.99 -10.54 -7.91
C SER A 31 -6.46 -11.96 -8.19
N THR A 32 -7.17 -12.14 -9.31
CA THR A 32 -7.44 -13.47 -9.87
C THR A 32 -6.37 -13.91 -10.87
N ASP A 33 -5.44 -13.02 -11.22
CA ASP A 33 -4.30 -13.30 -12.09
C ASP A 33 -3.07 -13.68 -11.24
N PRO A 34 -2.51 -14.90 -11.39
CA PRO A 34 -1.33 -15.34 -10.63
C PRO A 34 -0.06 -14.56 -10.97
N ALA A 35 -0.02 -13.83 -12.09
CA ALA A 35 1.11 -12.98 -12.43
C ALA A 35 1.20 -11.70 -11.57
N ILE A 36 0.11 -11.35 -10.87
CA ILE A 36 0.03 -10.13 -10.06
C ILE A 36 -0.09 -10.50 -8.58
N ALA A 37 0.99 -10.30 -7.85
CA ALA A 37 1.05 -10.54 -6.41
C ALA A 37 0.24 -9.48 -5.62
N ARG A 38 -0.30 -9.89 -4.47
CA ARG A 38 -0.94 -8.97 -3.51
C ARG A 38 0.15 -8.08 -2.91
N GLY A 39 -0.17 -6.81 -2.65
CA GLY A 39 0.78 -5.81 -2.16
C GLY A 39 1.68 -5.22 -3.25
N GLN A 40 1.55 -5.65 -4.51
CA GLN A 40 2.09 -4.91 -5.65
C GLN A 40 1.52 -3.50 -5.65
N ALA A 41 2.38 -2.50 -5.88
CA ALA A 41 2.00 -1.10 -5.84
C ALA A 41 2.12 -0.48 -7.23
N TYR A 42 1.09 0.26 -7.66
CA TYR A 42 1.02 0.88 -8.98
C TYR A 42 0.83 2.39 -8.89
N ASP A 43 1.35 3.09 -9.89
CA ASP A 43 1.12 4.52 -10.06
C ASP A 43 -0.24 4.74 -10.75
N GLY A 44 -0.94 5.80 -10.37
CA GLY A 44 -2.15 6.27 -11.03
C GLY A 44 -1.86 6.62 -12.49
N GLY A 45 -2.71 6.15 -13.39
CA GLY A 45 -2.49 6.27 -14.83
C GLY A 45 -1.46 5.30 -15.41
N ALA A 46 -0.86 4.40 -14.61
CA ALA A 46 -0.06 3.32 -15.14
C ALA A 46 -0.96 2.28 -15.83
N LYS A 47 -0.38 1.59 -16.81
CA LYS A 47 -1.07 0.55 -17.57
C LYS A 47 -0.71 -0.82 -17.00
N VAL A 48 -1.70 -1.54 -16.51
CA VAL A 48 -1.53 -2.88 -15.94
C VAL A 48 -1.94 -3.92 -16.97
N SER A 49 -1.03 -4.82 -17.32
CA SER A 49 -1.36 -5.96 -18.17
C SER A 49 -2.15 -6.98 -17.36
N LEU A 50 -3.47 -6.99 -17.56
CA LEU A 50 -4.39 -7.92 -16.92
C LEU A 50 -5.09 -8.73 -18.01
N ALA A 51 -4.95 -10.05 -17.96
CA ALA A 51 -5.51 -10.92 -18.99
C ALA A 51 -7.05 -10.80 -19.05
N PRO A 52 -7.67 -10.94 -20.25
CA PRO A 52 -9.11 -10.86 -20.38
C PRO A 52 -9.82 -11.90 -19.50
N GLY A 53 -10.88 -11.47 -18.81
CA GLY A 53 -11.63 -12.31 -17.87
C GLY A 53 -11.01 -12.44 -16.47
N ARG A 54 -9.83 -11.84 -16.23
CA ARG A 54 -9.28 -11.67 -14.89
C ARG A 54 -9.79 -10.37 -14.26
N THR A 55 -9.83 -10.34 -12.95
CA THR A 55 -10.14 -9.17 -12.14
C THR A 55 -9.00 -8.85 -11.19
N LEU A 56 -8.85 -7.56 -10.93
CA LEU A 56 -7.86 -7.00 -10.02
C LEU A 56 -8.57 -6.00 -9.10
N THR A 57 -8.44 -6.20 -7.80
CA THR A 57 -8.94 -5.27 -6.78
C THR A 57 -7.77 -4.49 -6.22
N LEU A 58 -7.88 -3.17 -6.32
CA LEU A 58 -6.89 -2.21 -5.89
C LEU A 58 -7.45 -1.37 -4.77
N MET A 59 -6.60 -1.00 -3.82
CA MET A 59 -6.91 -0.07 -2.76
C MET A 59 -6.06 1.19 -2.92
N HIS A 60 -6.72 2.34 -2.92
CA HIS A 60 -6.08 3.65 -2.82
C HIS A 60 -5.80 3.98 -1.35
N ALA A 61 -4.84 4.86 -1.10
CA ALA A 61 -4.48 5.32 0.25
C ALA A 61 -5.63 5.97 1.04
N SER A 62 -6.60 6.54 0.32
CA SER A 62 -7.84 7.11 0.87
C SER A 62 -8.79 6.05 1.45
N GLY A 63 -8.56 4.77 1.13
CA GLY A 63 -9.48 3.67 1.42
C GLY A 63 -10.41 3.33 0.26
N ASP A 64 -10.35 4.03 -0.86
CA ASP A 64 -11.17 3.66 -2.01
C ASP A 64 -10.72 2.34 -2.62
N LEU A 65 -11.67 1.41 -2.75
CA LEU A 65 -11.47 0.14 -3.42
C LEU A 65 -11.97 0.22 -4.86
N VAL A 66 -11.14 -0.18 -5.80
CA VAL A 66 -11.42 -0.17 -7.23
C VAL A 66 -11.21 -1.57 -7.77
N ARG A 67 -12.19 -2.10 -8.50
CA ARG A 67 -12.09 -3.38 -9.19
C ARG A 67 -11.99 -3.14 -10.68
N LEU A 68 -10.88 -3.58 -11.25
CA LEU A 68 -10.59 -3.53 -12.68
C LEU A 68 -10.88 -4.90 -13.30
N LYS A 69 -11.48 -4.89 -14.48
CA LYS A 69 -11.64 -6.07 -15.33
C LYS A 69 -10.58 -6.08 -16.42
N GLY A 70 -9.89 -7.20 -16.54
CA GLY A 70 -8.87 -7.42 -17.54
C GLY A 70 -9.46 -7.39 -18.93
N VAL A 71 -8.77 -6.69 -19.82
CA VAL A 71 -9.13 -6.57 -21.23
C VAL A 71 -7.90 -6.83 -22.09
N ALA A 72 -8.13 -7.29 -23.32
CA ALA A 72 -7.05 -7.46 -24.29
C ALA A 72 -6.36 -6.12 -24.51
N GLY A 73 -5.08 -6.04 -24.14
CA GLY A 73 -4.29 -4.80 -24.22
C GLY A 73 -4.05 -4.12 -22.88
N GLY A 74 -4.55 -4.62 -21.75
CA GLY A 74 -4.27 -4.10 -20.40
C GLY A 74 -5.17 -2.93 -19.99
N VAL A 75 -5.28 -2.70 -18.69
CA VAL A 75 -6.17 -1.71 -18.08
C VAL A 75 -5.38 -0.48 -17.64
N LEU A 76 -5.88 0.71 -17.93
CA LEU A 76 -5.33 1.96 -17.41
C LEU A 76 -5.89 2.24 -16.02
N LEU A 77 -4.99 2.50 -15.07
CA LEU A 77 -5.36 2.89 -13.73
C LEU A 77 -5.93 4.31 -13.73
N PRO A 78 -6.95 4.59 -12.90
CA PRO A 78 -7.39 5.97 -12.68
C PRO A 78 -6.22 6.83 -12.21
N ARG A 79 -6.07 8.03 -12.77
CA ARG A 79 -5.15 9.02 -12.21
C ARG A 79 -5.84 9.71 -11.05
N ARG A 80 -5.30 9.54 -9.85
CA ARG A 80 -5.63 10.34 -8.68
C ARG A 80 -4.36 10.97 -8.14
N GLN A 81 -4.46 12.21 -7.70
CA GLN A 81 -3.37 12.84 -6.96
C GLN A 81 -3.41 12.35 -5.52
N THR A 82 -2.40 11.58 -5.14
CA THR A 82 -2.12 11.22 -3.75
C THR A 82 -1.32 12.35 -3.10
N ASN A 83 -1.73 12.76 -1.90
CA ASN A 83 -0.97 13.73 -1.10
C ASN A 83 0.13 13.03 -0.27
N GLN A 84 1.05 13.80 0.34
CA GLN A 84 2.18 13.21 1.06
C GLN A 84 1.77 12.32 2.25
N ALA A 85 0.74 12.71 3.02
CA ALA A 85 0.24 11.91 4.14
C ALA A 85 -0.38 10.58 3.69
N GLU A 86 -1.09 10.61 2.55
CA GLU A 86 -1.63 9.41 1.92
C GLU A 86 -0.53 8.48 1.39
N ALA A 87 0.55 9.04 0.81
CA ALA A 87 1.69 8.24 0.35
C ALA A 87 2.39 7.50 1.50
N GLU A 88 2.55 8.14 2.65
CA GLU A 88 3.09 7.52 3.87
C GLU A 88 2.18 6.40 4.39
N ARG A 89 0.86 6.63 4.43
CA ARG A 89 -0.12 5.61 4.81
C ARG A 89 -0.08 4.41 3.87
N LEU A 90 0.02 4.64 2.56
CA LEU A 90 0.09 3.57 1.57
C LEU A 90 1.36 2.75 1.71
N ALA A 91 2.49 3.38 2.04
CA ALA A 91 3.73 2.66 2.30
C ALA A 91 3.57 1.66 3.47
N VAL A 92 2.84 2.02 4.53
CA VAL A 92 2.55 1.11 5.64
C VAL A 92 1.56 0.01 5.23
N LEU A 93 0.46 0.37 4.54
CA LEU A 93 -0.51 -0.61 4.05
C LEU A 93 0.13 -1.63 3.10
N LYS A 94 1.04 -1.18 2.23
CA LYS A 94 1.84 -2.06 1.39
C LYS A 94 2.61 -3.07 2.21
N MET A 95 3.32 -2.63 3.25
CA MET A 95 4.07 -3.53 4.13
C MET A 95 3.15 -4.58 4.77
N ILE A 96 1.98 -4.18 5.28
CA ILE A 96 0.98 -5.10 5.85
C ILE A 96 0.57 -6.17 4.84
N VAL A 97 0.13 -5.74 3.65
CA VAL A 97 -0.38 -6.64 2.61
C VAL A 97 0.74 -7.54 2.07
N SER A 98 1.97 -7.03 1.95
CA SER A 98 3.12 -7.83 1.51
C SER A 98 3.57 -8.84 2.57
N THR A 99 3.45 -8.54 3.87
CA THR A 99 3.80 -9.50 4.95
C THR A 99 2.81 -10.64 5.09
N ASP A 100 1.55 -10.42 4.73
CA ASP A 100 0.47 -11.44 4.72
C ASP A 100 0.73 -12.55 3.67
N GLN A 101 1.37 -12.22 2.55
CA GLN A 101 1.67 -13.15 1.43
C GLN A 101 2.59 -14.33 1.82
N GLY A 102 3.21 -14.32 3.01
CA GLY A 102 4.26 -15.25 3.40
C GLY A 102 3.86 -16.44 4.26
N ALA A 103 2.63 -16.53 4.81
CA ALA A 103 2.36 -17.59 5.79
C ALA A 103 0.89 -18.10 5.79
N PRO A 104 0.56 -19.14 5.01
CA PRO A 104 -0.54 -20.01 5.38
C PRO A 104 -0.11 -20.81 6.62
N GLY A 105 -0.54 -20.39 7.82
CA GLY A 105 -0.48 -21.21 9.02
C GLY A 105 0.39 -20.73 10.19
N ALA A 106 0.88 -19.48 10.22
CA ALA A 106 1.60 -18.95 11.39
C ALA A 106 0.65 -18.32 12.42
N ALA A 107 -0.37 -19.07 12.86
CA ALA A 107 -1.17 -18.72 14.01
C ALA A 107 -0.37 -19.02 15.30
N ARG A 108 0.43 -18.07 15.74
CA ARG A 108 0.75 -17.91 17.17
C ARG A 108 0.69 -16.43 17.51
N PRO A 109 -0.14 -16.00 18.47
CA PRO A 109 -0.12 -14.61 18.94
C PRO A 109 1.26 -14.34 19.54
N MET A 110 2.09 -13.58 18.82
CA MET A 110 3.38 -13.13 19.31
C MET A 110 3.09 -11.99 20.30
N ARG A 111 3.25 -12.27 21.60
CA ARG A 111 3.26 -11.21 22.62
C ARG A 111 4.33 -10.18 22.25
N THR A 112 3.92 -8.96 21.93
CA THR A 112 4.84 -7.82 21.86
C THR A 112 5.09 -7.26 23.25
N ARG A 113 6.15 -6.47 23.38
CA ARG A 113 6.66 -5.87 24.64
C ARG A 113 5.66 -4.93 25.34
N ALA A 114 4.53 -4.61 24.71
CA ALA A 114 3.57 -3.59 25.15
C ALA A 114 2.16 -4.13 25.46
N GLY A 115 1.96 -5.45 25.53
CA GLY A 115 0.65 -6.02 25.89
C GLY A 115 -0.23 -6.35 24.69
N VAL A 116 -1.25 -7.14 24.97
CA VAL A 116 -2.15 -7.87 24.08
C VAL A 116 -2.52 -7.11 22.80
N CYS A 117 -2.32 -7.75 21.64
CA CYS A 117 -2.81 -7.24 20.36
C CYS A 117 -4.35 -7.17 20.38
N PRO A 118 -4.96 -6.06 19.93
CA PRO A 118 -6.41 -5.95 19.87
C PRO A 118 -7.00 -6.98 18.91
N THR A 119 -8.20 -7.46 19.20
CA THR A 119 -8.90 -8.38 18.30
C THR A 119 -9.21 -7.69 16.98
N PRO A 120 -9.11 -8.38 15.83
CA PRO A 120 -9.28 -7.78 14.51
C PRO A 120 -10.68 -7.18 14.32
N GLU A 121 -11.68 -7.70 15.01
CA GLU A 121 -13.07 -7.22 14.98
C GLU A 121 -13.24 -5.82 15.58
N ALA A 122 -12.37 -5.42 16.52
CA ALA A 122 -12.39 -4.10 17.13
C ALA A 122 -11.75 -3.02 16.23
N ILE A 123 -11.03 -3.43 15.18
CA ILE A 123 -10.31 -2.55 14.26
C ILE A 123 -11.21 -2.28 13.05
N THR A 124 -11.96 -1.17 13.11
CA THR A 124 -12.96 -0.85 12.07
C THR A 124 -12.49 0.21 11.06
N THR A 125 -11.32 0.83 11.28
CA THR A 125 -10.80 1.91 10.43
C THR A 125 -9.40 1.59 9.90
N LEU A 126 -9.09 2.08 8.69
CA LEU A 126 -7.76 1.92 8.06
C LEU A 126 -6.64 2.53 8.91
N ASP A 127 -6.88 3.67 9.55
CA ASP A 127 -5.91 4.28 10.47
C ASP A 127 -5.62 3.38 11.68
N ALA A 128 -6.65 2.73 12.25
CA ALA A 128 -6.45 1.79 13.34
C ALA A 128 -5.67 0.55 12.88
N VAL A 129 -5.91 0.05 11.67
CA VAL A 129 -5.11 -1.02 11.05
C VAL A 129 -3.63 -0.64 10.99
N VAL A 130 -3.34 0.57 10.48
CA VAL A 130 -1.96 1.09 10.40
C VAL A 130 -1.32 1.24 11.78
N GLN A 131 -2.06 1.77 12.76
CA GLN A 131 -1.57 1.96 14.12
C GLN A 131 -1.26 0.62 14.82
N VAL A 132 -2.11 -0.40 14.62
CA VAL A 132 -1.92 -1.74 15.17
C VAL A 132 -0.71 -2.44 14.54
N HIS A 133 -0.50 -2.27 13.22
CA HIS A 133 0.69 -2.77 12.56
C HIS A 133 1.97 -2.09 13.08
N GLN A 134 1.96 -0.76 13.24
CA GLN A 134 3.08 -0.02 13.83
C GLN A 134 3.35 -0.42 15.30
N GLY A 135 2.31 -0.86 16.01
CA GLY A 135 2.41 -1.46 17.35
C GLY A 135 3.01 -2.87 17.37
N GLY A 136 3.31 -3.47 16.21
CA GLY A 136 3.93 -4.78 16.07
C GLY A 136 2.96 -5.95 15.92
N CYS A 137 1.66 -5.70 15.80
CA CYS A 137 0.62 -6.71 15.63
C CYS A 137 0.26 -6.84 14.13
N ALA A 138 1.18 -7.43 13.37
CA ALA A 138 1.07 -7.48 11.91
C ALA A 138 -0.04 -8.43 11.41
N THR A 139 -0.25 -9.56 12.10
CA THR A 139 -1.26 -10.56 11.72
C THR A 139 -2.67 -10.05 11.94
N GLU A 140 -2.95 -9.46 13.11
CA GLU A 140 -4.25 -8.88 13.44
C GLU A 140 -4.58 -7.68 12.54
N ALA A 141 -3.56 -6.88 12.17
CA ALA A 141 -3.73 -5.80 11.20
C ALA A 141 -4.09 -6.32 9.80
N ALA A 142 -3.49 -7.43 9.35
CA ALA A 142 -3.83 -8.05 8.07
C ALA A 142 -5.26 -8.63 8.07
N GLU A 143 -5.64 -9.35 9.12
CA GLU A 143 -7.00 -9.90 9.27
C GLU A 143 -8.06 -8.80 9.34
N ALA A 144 -7.79 -7.71 10.08
CA ALA A 144 -8.67 -6.55 10.14
C ALA A 144 -8.79 -5.84 8.79
N LEU A 145 -7.70 -5.73 8.04
CA LEU A 145 -7.70 -5.15 6.70
C LEU A 145 -8.55 -6.00 5.74
N ASP A 146 -8.43 -7.32 5.79
CA ASP A 146 -9.23 -8.23 4.97
C ASP A 146 -10.71 -8.19 5.32
N ALA A 147 -11.04 -8.15 6.61
CA ALA A 147 -12.41 -7.94 7.07
C ALA A 147 -12.96 -6.58 6.65
N TRP A 148 -12.13 -5.54 6.63
CA TRP A 148 -12.51 -4.20 6.16
C TRP A 148 -12.80 -4.22 4.65
N ILE A 149 -11.92 -4.82 3.85
CA ILE A 149 -12.10 -4.97 2.40
C ILE A 149 -13.36 -5.78 2.08
N ALA A 150 -13.64 -6.86 2.81
CA ALA A 150 -14.84 -7.67 2.61
C ALA A 150 -16.14 -6.90 2.89
N LYS A 151 -16.11 -5.93 3.81
CA LYS A 151 -17.26 -5.08 4.17
C LYS A 151 -17.46 -3.92 3.18
N HIS A 152 -16.44 -3.54 2.43
CA HIS A 152 -16.48 -2.39 1.50
C HIS A 152 -16.48 -2.88 0.05
N PRO A 153 -17.61 -2.76 -0.67
CA PRO A 153 -17.66 -3.19 -2.07
C PRO A 153 -16.72 -2.32 -2.92
N PRO A 154 -15.89 -2.93 -3.78
CA PRO A 154 -15.06 -2.16 -4.70
C PRO A 154 -15.93 -1.50 -5.77
N THR A 155 -15.53 -0.30 -6.20
CA THR A 155 -16.13 0.37 -7.36
C THR A 155 -15.65 -0.31 -8.63
N ASP A 156 -16.59 -0.77 -9.47
CA ASP A 156 -16.28 -1.38 -10.77
C ASP A 156 -15.89 -0.33 -11.80
N LEU A 157 -14.73 -0.51 -12.44
CA LEU A 157 -14.26 0.28 -13.58
C LEU A 157 -13.96 -0.58 -14.81
#